data_AF-A0A7J8YM47-F1
#
_entry.id   AF-A0A7J8YM47-F1
#
_cell.length_a   1.000
_cell.length_b   1.000
_cell.length_c   1.000
_cell.angle_alpha   90.00
_cell.angle_beta   90.00
_cell.angle_gamma   90.00
#
_symmetry.space_group_name_H-M   'P 1'
#
loop_
_entity.id
_entity.type
_entity.pdbx_description
1 polymer ?
#
loop_
_entity_poly.entity_id
_entity_poly.type
_entity_poly.pdbx_seq_one_letter_code
_entity_poly.pdbx_strand_id
1 'polypeptide(L)'
;MIYLDGDIQVYDNIDHLFDLPDGHFYAVMDCFCEKTWSHTPQYRIGYCQQCPDKVKWPAEMGNPPSLYFNAGMFVFEPSLVTYESLLKTLKITQPTPFAEQDFLNMFFKDIYKPIPLIYNLVLAMLWRHPENVELEKVKVVHYCAAGSKPWRYTGKEANMQREDIKMLVQKWWDIYNDESLDYRTNAAEGGTETVNLQPFLVALSEVGAAHFVAAPSAASSVGSKWVLVYGVALAKSLVDKVSL
;
A
#
# COMPACT_ATOMS: atom_id res chain seq x y z
N MET A 1 -6.16 -10.80 6.09
CA MET A 1 -4.94 -10.02 6.35
C MET A 1 -4.96 -8.76 5.50
N ILE A 2 -4.39 -7.66 5.98
CA ILE A 2 -4.24 -6.41 5.20
C ILE A 2 -2.75 -6.24 4.90
N TYR A 3 -2.41 -6.13 3.62
CA TYR A 3 -1.07 -5.76 3.16
C TYR A 3 -0.99 -4.24 2.97
N LEU A 4 0.16 -3.65 3.32
CA LEU A 4 0.48 -2.23 3.14
C LEU A 4 1.93 -2.11 2.67
N ASP A 5 2.17 -1.33 1.60
CA ASP A 5 3.51 -0.95 1.16
C ASP A 5 4.23 -0.11 2.22
N GLY A 6 5.57 -0.17 2.20
CA GLY A 6 6.42 0.54 3.18
C GLY A 6 6.39 2.07 3.09
N ASP A 7 5.73 2.62 2.07
CA ASP A 7 5.45 4.05 1.92
C ASP A 7 3.97 4.38 2.04
N ILE A 8 3.26 3.66 2.91
CA ILE A 8 1.88 3.94 3.28
C ILE A 8 1.81 4.46 4.72
N GLN A 9 0.97 5.47 4.94
CA GLN A 9 0.60 5.96 6.26
C GLN A 9 -0.90 5.84 6.48
N VAL A 10 -1.29 5.24 7.62
CA VAL A 10 -2.67 5.13 8.09
C VAL A 10 -2.95 6.26 9.07
N TYR A 11 -4.02 7.00 8.82
CA TYR A 11 -4.46 8.20 9.54
C TYR A 11 -5.65 7.96 10.45
N ASP A 12 -6.40 6.88 10.23
CA ASP A 12 -7.59 6.54 11.01
C ASP A 12 -7.80 5.01 11.00
N ASN A 13 -8.61 4.51 11.93
CA ASN A 13 -8.86 3.08 12.08
C ASN A 13 -9.48 2.47 10.80
N ILE A 14 -8.95 1.32 10.40
CA ILE A 14 -9.38 0.52 9.25
C ILE A 14 -9.68 -0.93 9.61
N ASP A 15 -9.89 -1.25 10.89
CA ASP A 15 -10.05 -2.64 11.35
C ASP A 15 -11.36 -3.27 10.84
N HIS A 16 -12.37 -2.46 10.56
CA HIS A 16 -13.62 -2.93 9.96
C HIS A 16 -13.42 -3.53 8.55
N LEU A 17 -12.26 -3.34 7.92
CA LEU A 17 -11.91 -4.04 6.69
C LEU A 17 -11.69 -5.55 6.90
N PHE A 18 -11.43 -5.99 8.13
CA PHE A 18 -11.39 -7.42 8.47
C PHE A 18 -12.80 -8.06 8.51
N ASP A 19 -13.87 -7.27 8.55
CA ASP A 19 -15.25 -7.76 8.53
C ASP A 19 -15.81 -7.90 7.10
N LEU A 20 -14.98 -7.63 6.08
CA LEU A 20 -15.36 -7.85 4.68
C LEU A 20 -15.55 -9.35 4.41
N PRO A 21 -16.52 -9.74 3.55
CA PRO A 21 -16.77 -11.14 3.24
C PRO A 21 -15.54 -11.90 2.71
N ASP A 22 -15.37 -13.13 3.18
CA ASP A 22 -14.36 -14.06 2.69
C ASP A 22 -14.55 -14.41 1.19
N GLY A 23 -13.53 -14.99 0.58
CA GLY A 23 -13.49 -15.46 -0.80
C GLY A 23 -13.08 -14.40 -1.82
N HIS A 24 -12.56 -13.25 -1.37
CA HIS A 24 -12.33 -12.08 -2.21
C HIS A 24 -10.96 -11.43 -2.01
N PHE A 25 -10.53 -10.72 -3.05
CA PHE A 25 -9.35 -9.85 -3.01
C PHE A 25 -9.83 -8.40 -3.05
N TYR A 26 -9.64 -7.65 -1.97
CA TYR A 26 -10.12 -6.27 -1.88
C TYR A 26 -8.97 -5.29 -2.06
N ALA A 27 -9.11 -4.34 -2.98
CA ALA A 27 -8.09 -3.32 -3.21
C ALA A 27 -8.74 -2.05 -3.79
N VAL A 28 -8.04 -0.93 -3.74
CA VAL A 28 -8.53 0.32 -4.33
C VAL A 28 -8.21 0.34 -5.82
N MET A 29 -9.18 0.76 -6.64
CA MET A 29 -8.96 0.96 -8.08
C MET A 29 -7.83 1.96 -8.33
N ASP A 30 -6.92 1.63 -9.25
CA ASP A 30 -5.92 2.59 -9.74
C ASP A 30 -6.56 3.57 -10.75
N CYS A 31 -5.77 4.44 -11.38
CA CYS A 31 -6.21 5.25 -12.50
C CYS A 31 -5.33 5.03 -13.74
N PHE A 32 -5.91 5.24 -14.91
CA PHE A 32 -5.21 5.10 -16.20
C PHE A 32 -4.67 6.42 -16.74
N CYS A 33 -4.62 7.47 -15.91
CA CYS A 33 -4.22 8.82 -16.35
C CYS A 33 -2.73 9.12 -16.15
N GLU A 34 -1.95 8.23 -15.52
CA GLU A 34 -0.49 8.39 -15.40
C GLU A 34 0.21 8.12 -16.73
N LYS A 35 1.28 8.86 -17.04
CA LYS A 35 2.04 8.70 -18.29
C LYS A 35 2.63 7.30 -18.46
N THR A 36 2.86 6.57 -17.36
CA THR A 36 3.28 5.16 -17.38
C THR A 36 2.31 4.27 -18.15
N TRP A 37 1.02 4.63 -18.22
CA TRP A 37 -0.01 3.94 -18.99
C TRP A 37 -0.01 4.28 -20.49
N SER A 38 0.88 5.16 -20.98
CA SER A 38 0.87 5.65 -22.38
C SER A 38 0.98 4.58 -23.46
N HIS A 39 1.47 3.39 -23.10
CA HIS A 39 1.54 2.24 -23.98
C HIS A 39 0.18 1.51 -24.15
N THR A 40 -0.83 1.84 -23.35
CA THR A 40 -2.11 1.11 -23.30
C THR A 40 -3.23 1.80 -24.11
N PRO A 41 -4.22 1.05 -24.63
CA PRO A 41 -5.35 1.63 -25.36
C PRO A 41 -6.17 2.63 -24.53
N GLN A 42 -6.47 2.30 -23.27
CA GLN A 42 -7.24 3.15 -22.36
C GLN A 42 -6.64 4.54 -22.18
N TYR A 43 -5.32 4.64 -21.99
CA TYR A 43 -4.64 5.93 -21.89
C TYR A 43 -4.74 6.72 -23.19
N ARG A 44 -4.52 6.07 -24.34
CA ARG A 44 -4.49 6.74 -25.65
C ARG A 44 -5.83 7.38 -26.03
N ILE A 45 -6.93 6.76 -25.63
CA ILE A 45 -8.29 7.30 -25.86
C ILE A 45 -8.75 8.23 -24.74
N GLY A 46 -7.99 8.34 -23.64
CA GLY A 46 -8.38 9.13 -22.46
C GLY A 46 -9.43 8.47 -21.57
N TYR A 47 -9.65 7.16 -21.71
CA TYR A 47 -10.56 6.39 -20.84
C TYR A 47 -9.91 6.16 -19.47
N CYS A 48 -10.65 6.40 -18.40
CA CYS A 48 -10.23 6.09 -17.03
C CYS A 48 -11.39 5.48 -16.24
N GLN A 49 -11.13 4.36 -15.56
CA GLN A 49 -12.11 3.67 -14.71
C GLN A 49 -12.56 4.48 -13.49
N GLN A 50 -11.82 5.54 -13.12
CA GLN A 50 -12.21 6.47 -12.05
C GLN A 50 -13.30 7.46 -12.48
N CYS A 51 -13.48 7.66 -13.79
CA CYS A 51 -14.48 8.56 -14.37
C CYS A 51 -15.01 8.00 -15.71
N PRO A 52 -15.64 6.81 -15.71
CA PRO A 52 -16.00 6.08 -16.94
C PRO A 52 -17.01 6.84 -17.81
N ASP A 53 -17.73 7.82 -17.25
CA ASP A 53 -18.69 8.64 -17.99
C ASP A 53 -18.04 9.79 -18.76
N LYS A 54 -16.83 10.22 -18.39
CA LYS A 54 -16.12 11.32 -19.05
C LYS A 54 -15.67 10.95 -20.46
N VAL A 55 -15.17 9.73 -20.62
CA VAL A 55 -14.86 9.11 -21.90
C VAL A 55 -15.39 7.69 -21.82
N LYS A 56 -16.44 7.38 -22.57
CA LYS A 56 -17.01 6.03 -22.61
C LYS A 56 -16.08 5.11 -23.41
N TRP A 57 -15.98 3.85 -22.99
CA TRP A 57 -15.26 2.84 -23.76
C TRP A 57 -15.92 2.65 -25.13
N PRO A 58 -15.18 2.79 -26.25
CA PRO A 58 -15.76 2.66 -27.59
C PRO A 58 -16.21 1.22 -27.86
N ALA A 59 -17.43 1.05 -28.38
CA ALA A 59 -18.01 -0.27 -28.62
C ALA A 59 -17.20 -1.09 -29.65
N GLU A 60 -16.58 -0.41 -30.61
CA GLU A 60 -15.69 -0.99 -31.61
C GLU A 60 -14.40 -1.59 -31.02
N MET A 61 -14.04 -1.23 -29.79
CA MET A 61 -12.91 -1.79 -29.05
C MET A 61 -13.30 -3.03 -28.21
N GLY A 62 -14.55 -3.50 -28.34
CA GLY A 62 -15.06 -4.64 -27.60
C GLY A 62 -15.42 -4.29 -26.15
N ASN A 63 -15.26 -5.26 -25.25
CA ASN A 63 -15.52 -5.03 -23.83
C ASN A 63 -14.48 -4.08 -23.23
N PRO A 64 -14.87 -3.25 -22.24
CA PRO A 64 -13.91 -2.47 -21.47
C PRO A 64 -12.89 -3.38 -20.79
N PRO A 65 -11.69 -2.86 -20.48
CA PRO A 65 -10.71 -3.62 -19.71
C PRO A 65 -11.29 -4.02 -18.36
N SER A 66 -10.85 -5.17 -17.82
CA SER A 66 -11.13 -5.54 -16.44
C SER A 66 -10.72 -4.42 -15.50
N LEU A 67 -11.45 -4.26 -14.38
CA LEU A 67 -11.07 -3.31 -13.35
C LEU A 67 -9.66 -3.63 -12.86
N TYR A 68 -8.89 -2.56 -12.62
CA TYR A 68 -7.48 -2.67 -12.28
C TYR A 68 -7.19 -1.97 -10.95
N PHE A 69 -6.59 -2.65 -9.98
CA PHE A 69 -6.29 -2.09 -8.66
C PHE A 69 -4.83 -1.66 -8.50
N ASN A 70 -4.60 -0.74 -7.56
CA ASN A 70 -3.27 -0.44 -7.05
C ASN A 70 -2.85 -1.53 -6.04
N ALA A 71 -1.64 -2.07 -6.19
CA ALA A 71 -1.17 -3.19 -5.36
C ALA A 71 -0.53 -2.77 -4.02
N GLY A 72 -0.48 -1.48 -3.70
CA GLY A 72 0.17 -1.05 -2.46
C GLY A 72 -0.64 -1.31 -1.20
N MET A 73 -1.96 -1.48 -1.32
CA MET A 73 -2.82 -1.87 -0.19
C MET A 73 -3.92 -2.80 -0.68
N PHE A 74 -4.05 -3.95 -0.01
CA PHE A 74 -5.12 -4.90 -0.28
C PHE A 74 -5.45 -5.78 0.92
N VAL A 75 -6.69 -6.26 0.96
CA VAL A 75 -7.19 -7.25 1.94
C VAL A 75 -7.35 -8.58 1.23
N PHE A 76 -6.83 -9.64 1.84
CA PHE A 76 -6.87 -10.99 1.29
C PHE A 76 -6.81 -12.07 2.39
N GLU A 77 -7.17 -13.29 2.02
CA GLU A 77 -7.04 -14.47 2.86
C GLU A 77 -5.70 -15.19 2.63
N PRO A 78 -4.87 -15.35 3.67
CA PRO A 78 -3.68 -16.18 3.58
C PRO A 78 -4.07 -17.63 3.26
N SER A 79 -3.46 -18.20 2.22
CA SER A 79 -3.72 -19.57 1.79
C SER A 79 -2.46 -20.16 1.18
N LEU A 80 -2.04 -21.31 1.69
CA LEU A 80 -0.88 -22.03 1.15
C LEU A 80 -1.12 -22.46 -0.30
N VAL A 81 -2.37 -22.86 -0.62
CA VAL A 81 -2.77 -23.21 -1.99
C VAL A 81 -2.65 -22.00 -2.92
N THR A 82 -3.09 -20.83 -2.47
CA THR A 82 -2.95 -19.57 -3.23
C THR A 82 -1.48 -19.20 -3.41
N TYR A 83 -0.66 -19.32 -2.36
CA TYR A 83 0.78 -19.06 -2.40
C TYR A 83 1.49 -19.96 -3.42
N GLU A 84 1.27 -21.28 -3.37
CA GLU A 84 1.87 -22.22 -4.33
C GLU A 84 1.42 -21.93 -5.77
N SER A 85 0.15 -21.56 -5.94
CA SER A 85 -0.42 -21.20 -7.24
C SER A 85 0.20 -19.92 -7.78
N LEU A 86 0.36 -18.88 -6.94
CA LEU A 86 1.07 -17.64 -7.30
C LEU A 86 2.49 -17.95 -7.75
N LEU A 87 3.26 -18.77 -7.01
CA LEU A 87 4.63 -19.11 -7.41
C LEU A 87 4.70 -19.92 -8.72
N LYS A 88 3.78 -20.86 -8.92
CA LYS A 88 3.71 -21.64 -10.18
C LYS A 88 3.38 -20.73 -11.36
N THR A 89 2.41 -19.84 -11.21
CA THR A 89 2.02 -18.88 -12.26
C THR A 89 3.15 -17.89 -12.53
N LEU A 90 3.79 -17.34 -11.50
CA LEU A 90 4.89 -16.37 -11.65
C LEU A 90 6.05 -16.91 -12.50
N LYS A 91 6.38 -18.20 -12.36
CA LYS A 91 7.47 -18.84 -13.13
C LYS A 91 7.23 -18.86 -14.64
N ILE A 92 5.96 -18.79 -15.08
CA ILE A 92 5.58 -18.81 -16.50
C ILE A 92 5.07 -17.47 -17.00
N THR A 93 4.76 -16.54 -16.11
CA THR A 93 4.34 -15.17 -16.47
C THR A 93 5.53 -14.36 -16.98
N GLN A 94 5.33 -13.71 -18.13
CA GLN A 94 6.34 -12.79 -18.67
C GLN A 94 6.38 -11.50 -17.83
N PRO A 95 7.56 -10.87 -17.67
CA PRO A 95 7.65 -9.57 -17.00
C PRO A 95 6.78 -8.51 -17.68
N THR A 96 6.16 -7.66 -16.87
CA THR A 96 5.28 -6.59 -17.33
C THR A 96 5.73 -5.22 -16.76
N PRO A 97 5.27 -4.09 -17.33
CA PRO A 97 5.73 -2.76 -16.92
C PRO A 97 5.46 -2.40 -15.45
N PHE A 98 4.41 -2.94 -14.83
CA PHE A 98 4.07 -2.70 -13.42
C PHE A 98 4.33 -3.92 -12.52
N ALA A 99 5.19 -4.84 -12.96
CA ALA A 99 5.70 -5.95 -12.15
C ALA A 99 4.62 -6.71 -11.36
N GLU A 100 4.67 -6.68 -10.02
CA GLU A 100 3.74 -7.40 -9.16
C GLU A 100 2.31 -6.88 -9.28
N GLN A 101 2.10 -5.59 -9.56
CA GLN A 101 0.76 -5.03 -9.67
C GLN A 101 0.00 -5.63 -10.86
N ASP A 102 0.63 -5.72 -12.03
CA ASP A 102 0.04 -6.39 -13.20
C ASP A 102 -0.20 -7.88 -12.94
N PHE A 103 0.77 -8.54 -12.29
CA PHE A 103 0.68 -9.96 -11.97
C PHE A 103 -0.49 -10.26 -11.03
N LEU A 104 -0.65 -9.48 -9.95
CA LEU A 104 -1.75 -9.63 -9.00
C LEU A 104 -3.09 -9.30 -9.64
N ASN A 105 -3.16 -8.24 -10.47
CA ASN A 105 -4.37 -7.92 -11.23
C ASN A 105 -4.77 -9.07 -12.17
N MET A 106 -3.82 -9.68 -12.87
CA MET A 106 -4.08 -10.85 -13.72
C MET A 106 -4.55 -12.05 -12.88
N PHE A 107 -3.90 -12.34 -11.76
CA PHE A 107 -4.14 -13.52 -10.95
C PHE A 107 -5.47 -13.46 -10.19
N PHE A 108 -5.80 -12.30 -9.60
CA PHE A 108 -6.97 -12.12 -8.74
C PHE A 108 -8.20 -11.53 -9.45
N LYS A 109 -8.14 -11.33 -10.78
CA LYS A 109 -9.20 -10.66 -11.57
C LYS A 109 -10.62 -11.19 -11.31
N ASP A 110 -10.77 -12.48 -11.06
CA ASP A 110 -12.08 -13.14 -10.96
C ASP A 110 -12.69 -13.04 -9.56
N ILE A 111 -11.88 -12.69 -8.54
CA ILE A 111 -12.31 -12.53 -7.15
C ILE A 111 -12.10 -11.10 -6.61
N TYR A 112 -11.57 -10.20 -7.45
CA TYR A 112 -11.30 -8.82 -7.10
C TYR A 112 -12.59 -8.04 -6.81
N LYS A 113 -12.60 -7.30 -5.70
CA LYS A 113 -13.66 -6.37 -5.32
C LYS A 113 -13.07 -4.99 -4.97
N PRO A 114 -13.48 -3.91 -5.66
CA PRO A 114 -12.98 -2.58 -5.35
C PRO A 114 -13.46 -2.13 -3.96
N ILE A 115 -12.56 -1.50 -3.19
CA ILE A 115 -12.88 -0.76 -1.97
C ILE A 115 -12.70 0.75 -2.19
N PRO A 116 -13.34 1.60 -1.36
CA PRO A 116 -13.27 3.06 -1.50
C PRO A 116 -11.84 3.62 -1.49
N LEU A 117 -11.63 4.68 -2.29
CA LEU A 117 -10.35 5.39 -2.44
C LEU A 117 -9.71 5.84 -1.11
N ILE A 118 -10.53 6.13 -0.10
CA ILE A 118 -10.06 6.53 1.24
C ILE A 118 -9.16 5.49 1.93
N TYR A 119 -9.17 4.22 1.49
CA TYR A 119 -8.36 3.14 2.05
C TYR A 119 -7.00 2.93 1.34
N ASN A 120 -6.73 3.68 0.27
CA ASN A 120 -5.43 3.73 -0.40
C ASN A 120 -5.39 4.95 -1.35
N LEU A 121 -5.24 6.15 -0.78
CA LEU A 121 -5.08 7.36 -1.58
C LEU A 121 -3.67 7.37 -2.18
N VAL A 122 -3.54 6.92 -3.43
CA VAL A 122 -2.39 7.26 -4.27
C VAL A 122 -2.37 8.77 -4.48
N LEU A 123 -1.32 9.45 -4.04
CA LEU A 123 -1.27 10.93 -4.02
C LEU A 123 -1.59 11.60 -5.36
N ALA A 124 -1.29 10.93 -6.48
CA ALA A 124 -1.61 11.47 -7.79
C ALA A 124 -3.11 11.67 -8.07
N MET A 125 -3.98 11.02 -7.31
CA MET A 125 -5.42 11.26 -7.36
C MET A 125 -5.79 12.71 -7.01
N LEU A 126 -5.00 13.40 -6.17
CA LEU A 126 -5.22 14.80 -5.77
C LEU A 126 -5.19 15.81 -6.93
N TRP A 127 -4.55 15.46 -8.05
CA TRP A 127 -4.51 16.33 -9.24
C TRP A 127 -5.04 15.67 -10.51
N ARG A 128 -5.28 14.36 -10.50
CA ARG A 128 -5.87 13.63 -11.64
C ARG A 128 -7.39 13.52 -11.56
N HIS A 129 -7.87 13.23 -10.36
CA HIS A 129 -9.28 13.04 -10.06
C HIS A 129 -9.65 13.76 -8.75
N PRO A 130 -9.36 15.07 -8.63
CA PRO A 130 -9.68 15.81 -7.41
C PRO A 130 -11.17 15.74 -7.05
N GLU A 131 -12.05 15.55 -8.04
CA GLU A 131 -13.49 15.33 -7.86
C GLU A 131 -13.83 14.09 -7.02
N ASN A 132 -12.92 13.11 -6.96
CA ASN A 132 -13.10 11.86 -6.22
C ASN A 132 -12.43 11.90 -4.84
N VAL A 133 -11.79 13.02 -4.45
CA VAL A 133 -11.00 13.10 -3.21
C VAL A 133 -11.60 14.10 -2.23
N GLU A 134 -12.17 13.57 -1.14
CA GLU A 134 -12.47 14.32 0.08
C GLU A 134 -11.36 14.03 1.09
N LEU A 135 -10.32 14.87 1.12
CA LEU A 135 -9.07 14.58 1.83
C LEU A 135 -9.27 14.35 3.33
N GLU A 136 -10.26 15.02 3.94
CA GLU A 136 -10.61 14.88 5.36
C GLU A 136 -11.17 13.50 5.71
N LYS A 137 -11.68 12.74 4.74
CA LYS A 137 -12.20 11.38 4.93
C LYS A 137 -11.17 10.30 4.65
N VAL A 138 -9.99 10.67 4.14
CA VAL A 138 -8.95 9.70 3.74
C VAL A 138 -8.34 9.07 4.99
N LYS A 139 -8.32 7.75 5.01
CA LYS A 139 -7.80 6.95 6.13
C LYS A 139 -6.41 6.41 5.87
N VAL A 140 -6.03 6.24 4.60
CA VAL A 140 -4.75 5.65 4.21
C VAL A 140 -4.19 6.40 3.01
N VAL A 141 -2.94 6.83 3.09
CA VAL A 141 -2.24 7.56 2.02
C VAL A 141 -1.03 6.78 1.56
N HIS A 142 -0.86 6.71 0.24
CA HIS A 142 0.22 6.01 -0.43
C HIS A 142 1.12 6.99 -1.18
N TYR A 143 2.37 7.10 -0.73
CA TYR A 143 3.37 8.06 -1.21
C TYR A 143 4.15 7.52 -2.44
N CYS A 144 3.44 6.93 -3.40
CA CYS A 144 4.04 6.30 -4.58
C CYS A 144 4.23 7.23 -5.79
N ALA A 145 3.74 8.46 -5.74
CA ALA A 145 4.01 9.44 -6.79
C ALA A 145 5.50 9.86 -6.80
N ALA A 146 6.05 10.15 -7.97
CA ALA A 146 7.44 10.59 -8.10
C ALA A 146 7.71 11.84 -7.25
N GLY A 147 8.76 11.79 -6.42
CA GLY A 147 9.13 12.85 -5.47
C GLY A 147 8.32 12.89 -4.17
N SER A 148 7.25 12.09 -4.05
CA SER A 148 6.35 12.16 -2.90
C SER A 148 6.80 11.37 -1.68
N LYS A 149 7.77 10.46 -1.82
CA LYS A 149 8.35 9.69 -0.71
C LYS A 149 8.90 10.68 0.35
N PRO A 150 8.32 10.74 1.57
CA PRO A 150 8.66 11.75 2.58
C PRO A 150 10.11 11.77 3.03
N TRP A 151 10.77 10.61 3.10
CA TRP A 151 12.21 10.50 3.41
C TRP A 151 13.14 11.00 2.27
N ARG A 152 12.58 11.32 1.09
CA ARG A 152 13.29 11.86 -0.09
C ARG A 152 12.63 13.14 -0.60
N TYR A 153 11.70 13.72 0.16
CA TYR A 153 10.89 14.82 -0.32
C TYR A 153 11.74 16.08 -0.48
N THR A 154 11.77 16.60 -1.71
CA THR A 154 12.50 17.85 -2.02
C THR A 154 11.58 19.03 -2.30
N GLY A 155 10.30 18.76 -2.59
CA GLY A 155 9.33 19.76 -3.04
C GLY A 155 9.53 20.24 -4.49
N LYS A 156 10.50 19.69 -5.24
CA LYS A 156 10.86 20.17 -6.58
C LYS A 156 10.20 19.37 -7.71
N GLU A 157 9.84 18.12 -7.46
CA GLU A 157 9.18 17.26 -8.44
C GLU A 157 7.77 17.76 -8.75
N ALA A 158 7.22 17.32 -9.88
CA ALA A 158 5.91 17.78 -10.35
C ALA A 158 4.82 17.55 -9.30
N ASN A 159 4.04 18.61 -9.02
CA ASN A 159 2.98 18.67 -8.02
C ASN A 159 3.44 18.65 -6.56
N MET A 160 4.73 18.47 -6.27
CA MET A 160 5.23 18.46 -4.89
C MET A 160 5.19 19.85 -4.24
N GLN A 161 5.01 20.92 -5.02
CA GLN A 161 4.83 22.26 -4.45
C GLN A 161 3.47 22.46 -3.75
N ARG A 162 2.50 21.53 -3.89
CA ARG A 162 1.14 21.68 -3.36
C ARG A 162 1.12 21.63 -1.83
N GLU A 163 0.22 22.42 -1.24
CA GLU A 163 0.08 22.53 0.21
C GLU A 163 -0.48 21.26 0.85
N ASP A 164 -1.39 20.56 0.17
CA ASP A 164 -1.91 19.27 0.64
C ASP A 164 -0.81 18.20 0.73
N ILE A 165 0.09 18.13 -0.26
CA ILE A 165 1.24 17.22 -0.22
C ILE A 165 2.21 17.60 0.89
N LYS A 166 2.58 18.88 1.03
CA LYS A 166 3.45 19.34 2.13
C LYS A 166 2.87 18.98 3.48
N MET A 167 1.56 19.15 3.67
CA MET A 167 0.85 18.77 4.88
C MET A 167 0.94 17.25 5.14
N LEU A 168 0.69 16.41 4.13
CA LEU A 168 0.78 14.95 4.27
C LEU A 168 2.21 14.47 4.53
N VAL A 169 3.21 15.10 3.90
CA VAL A 169 4.63 14.83 4.18
C VAL A 169 4.98 15.23 5.61
N GLN A 170 4.51 16.38 6.08
CA GLN A 170 4.73 16.82 7.45
C GLN A 170 4.13 15.84 8.46
N LYS A 171 2.89 15.38 8.24
CA LYS A 171 2.25 14.39 9.12
C LYS A 171 3.00 13.06 9.20
N TRP A 172 3.72 12.66 8.16
CA TRP A 172 4.63 11.52 8.26
C TRP A 172 5.74 11.84 9.25
N TRP A 173 6.44 12.95 9.04
CA TRP A 173 7.57 13.35 9.87
C TRP A 173 7.16 13.60 11.32
N ASP A 174 5.95 14.04 11.59
CA ASP A 174 5.41 14.18 12.94
C ASP A 174 5.40 12.83 13.66
N ILE A 175 4.97 11.74 13.01
CA ILE A 175 5.03 10.38 13.56
C ILE A 175 6.47 9.89 13.66
N TYR A 176 7.27 10.09 12.61
CA TYR A 176 8.65 9.60 12.59
C TYR A 176 9.53 10.29 13.65
N ASN A 177 9.30 11.56 13.93
CA ASN A 177 10.04 12.33 14.93
C ASN A 177 9.43 12.24 16.33
N ASP A 178 8.29 11.56 16.49
CA ASP A 178 7.74 11.27 17.81
C ASP A 178 8.62 10.24 18.52
N GLU A 179 9.45 10.72 19.45
CA GLU A 179 10.33 9.91 20.29
C GLU A 179 9.55 9.00 21.25
N SER A 180 8.27 9.28 21.52
CA SER A 180 7.44 8.38 22.34
C SER A 180 7.11 7.07 21.62
N LEU A 181 7.17 7.08 20.29
CA LEU A 181 7.01 5.90 19.42
C LEU A 181 8.34 5.19 19.15
N ASP A 182 9.46 5.72 19.65
CA ASP A 182 10.73 5.02 19.55
C ASP A 182 10.69 3.74 20.37
N TYR A 183 11.25 2.68 19.79
CA TYR A 183 11.41 1.42 20.49
C TYR A 183 12.36 1.60 21.66
N ARG A 184 11.81 1.60 22.88
CA ARG A 184 12.62 1.57 24.10
C ARG A 184 13.08 0.14 24.35
N THR A 185 14.34 -0.14 24.04
CA THR A 185 15.05 -1.30 24.61
C THR A 185 15.15 -1.09 26.11
N ASN A 186 14.16 -1.53 26.88
CA ASN A 186 14.28 -1.62 28.34
C ASN A 186 15.33 -2.71 28.67
N ALA A 187 16.61 -2.34 28.60
CA ALA A 187 17.71 -3.07 29.23
C ALA A 187 18.06 -2.51 30.61
N ALA A 188 17.35 -1.48 31.10
CA ALA A 188 17.51 -0.98 32.45
C ALA A 188 16.17 -0.49 33.00
N GLU A 189 15.79 -1.10 34.12
CA GLU A 189 14.87 -0.57 35.14
C GLU A 189 13.36 -0.67 34.86
N GLY A 190 12.82 -1.85 35.19
CA GLY A 190 11.66 -1.98 36.08
C GLY A 190 10.30 -1.49 35.58
N GLY A 191 9.50 -2.42 35.05
CA GLY A 191 8.03 -2.31 35.10
C GLY A 191 7.30 -2.62 33.78
N THR A 192 6.48 -3.68 33.84
CA THR A 192 5.39 -4.07 32.93
C THR A 192 5.72 -4.62 31.53
N GLU A 193 5.37 -5.91 31.39
CA GLU A 193 5.21 -6.76 30.19
C GLU A 193 6.18 -6.58 29.02
N THR A 194 7.29 -7.30 29.11
CA THR A 194 8.20 -7.56 27.99
C THR A 194 7.49 -8.39 26.92
N VAL A 195 7.18 -7.79 25.76
CA VAL A 195 6.84 -8.55 24.56
C VAL A 195 8.08 -9.35 24.16
N ASN A 196 8.02 -10.68 24.24
CA ASN A 196 9.16 -11.54 23.90
C ASN A 196 9.39 -11.52 22.38
N LEU A 197 10.42 -10.79 21.95
CA LEU A 197 10.81 -10.62 20.55
C LEU A 197 11.78 -11.69 20.03
N GLN A 198 12.15 -12.69 20.83
CA GLN A 198 12.97 -13.81 20.36
C GLN A 198 12.41 -14.46 19.08
N PRO A 199 11.08 -14.70 18.93
CA PRO A 199 10.53 -15.27 17.70
C PRO A 199 10.75 -14.37 16.48
N PHE A 200 10.68 -13.05 16.65
CA PHE A 200 10.85 -12.07 15.56
C PHE A 200 12.31 -11.95 15.12
N LEU A 201 13.24 -11.95 16.09
CA LEU A 201 14.68 -11.94 15.83
C LEU A 201 15.16 -13.25 15.19
N VAL A 202 14.60 -14.40 15.61
CA VAL A 202 14.85 -15.69 14.99
C VAL A 202 14.35 -15.69 13.55
N ALA A 203 13.11 -15.24 13.31
CA ALA A 203 12.56 -15.14 11.96
C ALA A 203 13.42 -14.25 11.04
N LEU A 204 13.90 -13.09 11.52
CA LEU A 204 14.80 -12.23 10.76
C LEU A 204 16.16 -12.89 10.45
N SER A 205 16.66 -13.73 11.36
CA SER A 205 17.92 -14.46 11.17
C SER A 205 17.79 -15.65 10.21
N GLU A 206 16.59 -16.22 10.09
CA GLU A 206 16.28 -17.33 9.18
C GLU A 206 16.07 -16.88 7.73
N VAL A 207 15.76 -15.59 7.48
CA VAL A 207 15.77 -14.98 6.15
C VAL A 207 17.22 -14.72 5.70
N GLY A 208 17.95 -15.81 5.48
CA GLY A 208 19.35 -15.78 5.07
C GLY A 208 19.57 -15.03 3.75
N ALA A 209 20.59 -14.17 3.75
CA ALA A 209 21.36 -13.69 2.59
C ALA A 209 20.60 -13.53 1.26
N ALA A 210 19.51 -12.76 1.24
CA ALA A 210 19.13 -12.09 0.01
C ALA A 210 20.15 -10.97 -0.25
N HIS A 211 20.65 -10.84 -1.48
CA HIS A 211 21.50 -9.71 -1.88
C HIS A 211 20.68 -8.41 -1.82
N PHE A 212 20.61 -7.82 -0.62
CA PHE A 212 20.01 -6.51 -0.42
C PHE A 212 20.89 -5.46 -1.09
N VAL A 213 20.34 -4.78 -2.10
CA VAL A 213 20.89 -3.51 -2.55
C VAL A 213 20.72 -2.54 -1.39
N ALA A 214 21.83 -2.02 -0.86
CA ALA A 214 21.82 -1.12 0.27
C ALA A 214 20.98 0.13 -0.06
N ALA A 215 19.84 0.27 0.62
CA ALA A 215 19.09 1.51 0.60
C ALA A 215 19.87 2.57 1.41
N PRO A 216 19.83 3.86 1.02
CA PRO A 216 20.48 4.93 1.78
C PRO A 216 19.98 4.94 3.23
N SER A 217 20.85 5.34 4.17
CA SER A 217 20.67 5.18 5.63
C SER A 217 19.33 5.64 6.19
N ALA A 218 18.70 6.65 5.59
CA ALA A 218 17.37 7.13 5.97
C ALA A 218 16.24 6.14 5.60
N ALA A 219 16.36 5.42 4.48
CA ALA A 219 15.36 4.42 4.08
C ALA A 219 15.43 3.15 4.93
N SER A 220 16.63 2.78 5.40
CA SER A 220 16.83 1.65 6.31
C SER A 220 16.40 1.95 7.75
N SER A 221 16.59 3.17 8.25
CA SER A 221 16.08 3.59 9.56
C SER A 221 14.55 3.70 9.58
N VAL A 222 13.97 4.23 8.50
CA VAL A 222 12.52 4.29 8.28
C VAL A 222 11.91 2.88 8.23
N GLY A 223 12.46 1.97 7.40
CA GLY A 223 11.94 0.60 7.30
C GLY A 223 11.91 -0.14 8.65
N SER A 224 12.92 0.09 9.49
CA SER A 224 13.00 -0.52 10.83
C SER A 224 11.96 0.04 11.81
N LYS A 225 11.71 1.36 11.80
CA LYS A 225 10.71 2.01 12.68
C LYS A 225 9.27 1.64 12.28
N TRP A 226 8.96 1.58 10.99
CA TRP A 226 7.58 1.31 10.51
C TRP A 226 7.14 -0.16 10.61
N VAL A 227 8.04 -1.12 10.39
CA VAL A 227 7.75 -2.55 10.62
C VAL A 227 7.33 -2.80 12.07
N LEU A 228 7.91 -2.06 13.02
CA LEU A 228 7.61 -2.18 14.44
C LEU A 228 6.29 -1.49 14.84
N VAL A 229 6.00 -0.29 14.32
CA VAL A 229 4.74 0.43 14.64
C VAL A 229 3.50 -0.36 14.20
N TYR A 230 3.50 -0.90 12.97
CA TYR A 230 2.37 -1.73 12.51
C TYR A 230 2.39 -3.15 13.08
N GLY A 231 3.58 -3.75 13.29
CA GLY A 231 3.70 -5.06 13.92
C GLY A 231 3.16 -5.08 15.36
N VAL A 232 3.39 -4.02 16.13
CA VAL A 232 2.89 -3.87 17.50
C VAL A 232 1.38 -3.58 17.50
N ALA A 233 0.87 -2.77 16.57
CA ALA A 233 -0.57 -2.52 16.45
C ALA A 233 -1.35 -3.79 16.08
N LEU A 234 -0.82 -4.60 15.15
CA LEU A 234 -1.43 -5.89 14.76
C LEU A 234 -1.38 -6.91 15.90
N ALA A 235 -0.27 -6.98 16.64
CA ALA A 235 -0.13 -7.86 17.79
C ALA A 235 -1.08 -7.49 18.93
N LYS A 236 -1.29 -6.20 19.19
CA LYS A 236 -2.22 -5.73 20.24
C LYS A 236 -3.69 -6.08 19.90
N SER A 237 -4.10 -5.90 18.64
CA SER A 237 -5.44 -6.30 18.16
C SER A 237 -5.68 -7.82 18.24
N LEU A 238 -4.65 -8.64 18.02
CA LEU A 238 -4.73 -10.09 18.15
C LEU A 238 -4.77 -10.56 19.62
N VAL A 239 -4.04 -9.91 20.53
CA VAL A 239 -4.07 -10.22 21.96
C VAL A 239 -5.43 -9.85 22.59
N ASP A 240 -6.04 -8.75 22.16
CA ASP A 240 -7.36 -8.33 22.63
C ASP A 240 -8.50 -9.24 22.12
N LYS A 241 -8.31 -9.93 20.97
CA LYS A 241 -9.27 -10.92 20.45
C LYS A 241 -9.11 -12.34 21.03
N VAL A 242 -8.01 -12.65 21.70
CA VAL A 242 -7.74 -13.97 22.30
C VAL A 242 -8.09 -14.01 23.80
N SER A 243 -8.51 -12.88 24.39
CA SER A 243 -8.83 -12.76 25.82
C SER A 243 -10.34 -12.75 26.14
N LEU A 244 -11.17 -13.44 25.35
CA LEU A 244 -12.57 -13.76 25.67
C LEU A 244 -12.88 -15.23 25.41
#